data_AF-A0A3P3EYQ2-F1
#
_entry.id   AF-A0A3P3EYQ2-F1
#
_cell.length_a   1.000
_cell.length_b   1.000
_cell.length_c   1.000
_cell.angle_alpha   90.00
_cell.angle_beta   90.00
_cell.angle_gamma   90.00
#
_symmetry.space_group_name_H-M   'P 1'
#
loop_
_entity.id
_entity.type
_entity.pdbx_description
1 polymer ?
#
loop_
_entity_poly.entity_id
_entity_poly.type
_entity_poly.pdbx_seq_one_letter_code
_entity_poly.pdbx_strand_id
1 'polypeptide(L)'
;QDGVVVAEHARSFGRNETVYDPWHYVPVLARKPGALRNGAPFRDWALPPAMERIRRRLKAAHDGDRQMVSILATVLTDGIDAVEAACQEALDQNVCSSAVIINILARRRDPAPAVTILTPDALRLQHEPLADCARYDSLRRAS
;
A
#
# COMPACT_ATOMS: atom_id res chain seq x y z
N GLN A 1 -4.43 -19.82 29.99
CA GLN A 1 -4.87 -18.76 29.07
C GLN A 1 -4.61 -17.45 29.80
N ASP A 2 -3.48 -16.82 29.51
CA ASP A 2 -2.96 -15.67 30.25
C ASP A 2 -3.68 -14.39 29.81
N GLY A 3 -4.95 -14.22 30.21
CA GLY A 3 -5.68 -12.95 30.27
C GLY A 3 -5.38 -11.84 29.24
N VAL A 4 -5.19 -12.17 27.96
CA VAL A 4 -4.87 -11.16 26.93
C VAL A 4 -6.12 -10.33 26.64
N VAL A 5 -5.99 -9.00 26.77
CA VAL A 5 -7.05 -8.06 26.41
C VAL A 5 -7.26 -8.12 24.90
N VAL A 6 -8.43 -8.58 24.48
CA VAL A 6 -8.78 -8.76 23.05
C VAL A 6 -9.48 -7.54 22.45
N ALA A 7 -10.04 -6.66 23.29
CA ALA A 7 -10.64 -5.40 22.86
C ALA A 7 -10.81 -4.43 24.03
N GLU A 8 -10.72 -3.14 23.75
CA GLU A 8 -11.00 -2.05 24.69
C GLU A 8 -12.06 -1.14 24.07
N HIS A 9 -13.06 -0.73 24.84
CA HIS A 9 -14.14 0.13 24.37
C HIS A 9 -14.50 1.15 25.44
N ALA A 10 -14.66 2.41 25.04
CA ALA A 10 -15.18 3.44 25.92
C ALA A 10 -16.64 3.14 26.31
N ARG A 11 -16.98 3.37 27.58
CA ARG A 11 -18.36 3.20 28.06
C ARG A 11 -19.24 4.31 27.49
N SER A 12 -20.33 3.95 26.80
CA SER A 12 -21.43 4.88 26.47
C SER A 12 -22.58 4.73 27.47
N PHE A 13 -23.22 5.84 27.82
CA PHE A 13 -24.40 5.92 28.69
C PHE A 13 -25.67 6.32 27.93
N GLY A 14 -25.58 6.55 26.62
CA GLY A 14 -26.72 6.85 25.77
C GLY A 14 -27.64 5.64 25.61
N ARG A 15 -28.94 5.89 25.37
CA ARG A 15 -29.92 4.83 25.10
C ARG A 15 -29.98 4.55 23.61
N ASN A 16 -29.98 3.28 23.22
CA ASN A 16 -30.05 2.82 21.82
C ASN A 16 -28.91 3.33 20.92
N GLU A 17 -27.75 3.63 21.48
CA GLU A 17 -26.56 4.00 20.71
C GLU A 17 -25.74 2.78 20.31
N THR A 18 -25.25 2.78 19.08
CA THR A 18 -24.25 1.83 18.61
C THR A 18 -22.99 2.61 18.23
N VAL A 19 -21.89 2.33 18.91
CA VAL A 19 -20.59 2.93 18.62
C VAL A 19 -19.76 1.95 17.81
N TYR A 20 -19.29 2.38 16.65
CA TYR A 20 -18.41 1.59 15.80
C TYR A 20 -17.01 2.19 15.83
N ASP A 21 -15.99 1.34 15.97
CA ASP A 21 -14.62 1.65 15.53
C ASP A 21 -14.42 1.09 14.12
N PRO A 22 -14.34 1.93 13.08
CA PRO A 22 -14.21 1.48 11.69
C PRO A 22 -12.92 0.67 11.45
N TRP A 23 -11.85 0.95 12.20
CA TRP A 23 -10.56 0.25 12.04
C TRP A 23 -10.66 -1.24 12.36
N HIS A 24 -11.51 -1.61 13.33
CA HIS A 24 -11.78 -3.01 13.68
C HIS A 24 -12.32 -3.81 12.48
N TYR A 25 -13.02 -3.15 11.55
CA TYR A 25 -13.65 -3.81 10.41
C TYR A 25 -12.77 -3.84 9.15
N VAL A 26 -11.60 -3.19 9.15
CA VAL A 26 -10.69 -3.18 7.99
C VAL A 26 -10.25 -4.59 7.56
N PRO A 27 -9.89 -5.52 8.47
CA PRO A 27 -9.57 -6.89 8.07
C PRO A 27 -10.73 -7.62 7.36
N VAL A 28 -11.98 -7.28 7.71
CA VAL A 28 -13.18 -7.86 7.07
C VAL A 28 -13.35 -7.32 5.65
N LEU A 29 -12.99 -6.06 5.41
CA LEU A 29 -13.07 -5.44 4.09
C LEU A 29 -12.19 -6.15 3.05
N ALA A 30 -11.07 -6.74 3.45
CA ALA A 30 -10.21 -7.51 2.55
C ALA A 30 -10.97 -8.70 1.90
N ARG A 31 -11.95 -9.28 2.61
CA ARG A 31 -12.81 -10.35 2.09
C ARG A 31 -14.07 -9.83 1.41
N LYS A 32 -14.58 -8.66 1.84
CA LYS A 32 -15.81 -8.06 1.32
C LYS A 32 -15.63 -6.56 1.03
N PRO A 33 -14.93 -6.18 -0.06
CA PRO A 33 -14.60 -4.77 -0.33
C PRO A 33 -15.83 -3.89 -0.53
N GLY A 34 -16.91 -4.42 -1.10
CA GLY A 34 -18.16 -3.68 -1.32
C GLY A 34 -18.85 -3.23 -0.02
N ALA A 35 -18.49 -3.79 1.14
CA ALA A 35 -19.01 -3.31 2.42
C ALA A 35 -18.52 -1.90 2.77
N LEU A 36 -17.41 -1.43 2.17
CA LEU A 36 -16.91 -0.07 2.38
C LEU A 36 -17.93 1.02 1.98
N ARG A 37 -18.77 0.76 0.98
CA ARG A 37 -19.76 1.75 0.48
C ARG A 37 -20.92 1.98 1.46
N ASN A 38 -21.42 0.91 2.06
CA ASN A 38 -22.72 0.91 2.73
C ASN A 38 -22.67 0.42 4.17
N GLY A 39 -21.52 -0.10 4.63
CA GLY A 39 -21.35 -0.61 5.98
C GLY A 39 -21.60 0.50 7.00
N ALA A 40 -22.42 0.20 8.01
CA ALA A 40 -22.74 1.14 9.09
C ALA A 40 -21.48 1.75 9.75
N PRO A 41 -20.38 1.00 9.99
CA PRO A 41 -19.15 1.57 10.53
C PRO A 41 -18.50 2.64 9.63
N PHE A 42 -18.69 2.60 8.31
CA PHE A 42 -17.90 3.40 7.37
C PHE A 42 -18.60 4.68 6.88
N ARG A 43 -19.88 4.86 7.23
CA ARG A 43 -20.76 5.87 6.61
C ARG A 43 -20.30 7.30 6.89
N ASP A 44 -19.90 7.58 8.13
CA ASP A 44 -19.41 8.88 8.61
C ASP A 44 -17.96 8.78 9.11
N TRP A 45 -17.19 7.87 8.52
CA TRP A 45 -15.81 7.64 8.94
C TRP A 45 -14.92 8.82 8.53
N ALA A 46 -14.47 9.56 9.54
CA ALA A 46 -13.49 10.63 9.41
C ALA A 46 -12.09 10.04 9.14
N LEU A 47 -11.69 10.08 7.87
CA LEU A 47 -10.33 9.76 7.46
C LEU A 47 -9.46 11.02 7.46
N PRO A 48 -8.13 10.86 7.60
CA PRO A 48 -7.18 11.93 7.34
C PRO A 48 -7.40 12.58 5.95
N PRO A 49 -7.11 13.89 5.79
CA PRO A 49 -7.53 14.66 4.61
C PRO A 49 -7.07 14.11 3.25
N ALA A 50 -5.83 13.63 3.13
CA ALA A 50 -5.29 13.10 1.87
C ALA A 50 -5.90 11.73 1.55
N MET A 51 -6.03 10.84 2.54
CA MET A 51 -6.77 9.59 2.41
C MET A 51 -8.22 9.83 1.96
N GLU A 52 -8.90 10.84 2.51
CA GLU A 52 -10.27 11.18 2.10
C GLU A 52 -10.33 11.68 0.65
N ARG A 53 -9.33 12.47 0.22
CA ARG A 53 -9.22 12.91 -1.18
C ARG A 53 -9.00 11.73 -2.12
N ILE A 54 -8.13 10.78 -1.76
CA ILE A 54 -7.92 9.53 -2.50
C ILE A 54 -9.22 8.72 -2.57
N ARG A 55 -9.91 8.52 -1.43
CA ARG A 55 -11.21 7.83 -1.36
C ARG A 55 -12.22 8.43 -2.34
N ARG A 56 -12.32 9.77 -2.37
CA ARG A 56 -13.20 10.48 -3.31
C ARG A 56 -12.81 10.28 -4.77
N ARG A 57 -11.51 10.32 -5.11
CA ARG A 57 -11.05 10.07 -6.50
C ARG A 57 -11.30 8.63 -6.93
N LEU A 58 -11.09 7.66 -6.04
CA LEU A 58 -11.31 6.24 -6.32
C LEU A 58 -12.80 5.87 -6.48
N LYS A 59 -13.75 6.64 -5.92
CA LYS A 59 -15.20 6.37 -6.08
C LYS A 59 -15.66 6.28 -7.54
N ALA A 60 -14.98 6.98 -8.46
CA ALA A 60 -15.29 6.96 -9.88
C ALA A 60 -14.73 5.73 -10.62
N ALA A 61 -13.75 5.03 -10.04
CA ALA A 61 -13.14 3.85 -10.64
C ALA A 61 -14.01 2.60 -10.39
N HIS A 62 -14.04 1.69 -11.38
CA HIS A 62 -14.82 0.45 -11.28
C HIS A 62 -14.38 -0.45 -10.12
N ASP A 63 -13.07 -0.50 -9.85
CA ASP A 63 -12.45 -1.27 -8.77
C ASP A 63 -12.07 -0.39 -7.55
N GLY A 64 -12.60 0.83 -7.46
CA GLY A 64 -12.21 1.84 -6.49
C GLY A 64 -12.30 1.40 -5.02
N ASP A 65 -13.33 0.61 -4.67
CA ASP A 65 -13.45 0.09 -3.30
C ASP A 65 -12.32 -0.89 -2.99
N ARG A 66 -11.96 -1.75 -3.95
CA ARG A 66 -10.86 -2.71 -3.75
C ARG A 66 -9.55 -1.96 -3.55
N GLN A 67 -9.30 -0.95 -4.37
CA GLN A 67 -8.11 -0.11 -4.24
C GLN A 67 -8.08 0.63 -2.90
N MET A 68 -9.20 1.20 -2.47
CA MET A 68 -9.29 1.88 -1.17
C MET A 68 -9.09 0.90 -0.02
N VAL A 69 -9.66 -0.30 -0.10
CA VAL A 69 -9.45 -1.37 0.91
C VAL A 69 -7.99 -1.78 0.98
N SER A 70 -7.29 -1.90 -0.16
CA SER A 70 -5.86 -2.19 -0.17
C SER A 70 -5.04 -1.10 0.54
N ILE A 71 -5.41 0.17 0.38
CA ILE A 71 -4.75 1.30 1.07
C ILE A 71 -5.08 1.28 2.58
N LEU A 72 -6.33 1.01 2.95
CA LEU A 72 -6.71 0.90 4.36
C LEU A 72 -6.00 -0.25 5.06
N ALA A 73 -5.78 -1.36 4.36
CA ALA A 73 -5.08 -2.51 4.91
C ALA A 73 -3.62 -2.19 5.27
N THR A 74 -2.94 -1.29 4.54
CA THR A 74 -1.56 -0.90 4.88
C THR A 74 -1.46 -0.10 6.18
N VAL A 75 -2.56 0.50 6.66
CA VAL A 75 -2.57 1.19 7.95
C VAL A 75 -2.27 0.24 9.11
N LEU A 76 -2.67 -1.04 8.99
CA LEU A 76 -2.42 -2.06 10.01
C LEU A 76 -0.92 -2.40 10.13
N THR A 77 -0.12 -2.15 9.09
CA THR A 77 1.32 -2.47 9.06
C THR A 77 2.19 -1.23 9.22
N ASP A 78 1.84 -0.14 8.52
CA ASP A 78 2.67 1.06 8.40
C ASP A 78 2.20 2.22 9.30
N GLY A 79 1.01 2.11 9.88
CA GLY A 79 0.39 3.15 10.69
C GLY A 79 -0.30 4.23 9.85
N ILE A 80 -1.21 4.97 10.50
CA ILE A 80 -2.08 5.94 9.81
C ILE A 80 -1.30 7.12 9.23
N ASP A 81 -0.29 7.60 9.95
CA ASP A 81 0.48 8.78 9.56
C ASP A 81 1.34 8.53 8.32
N ALA A 82 1.96 7.35 8.23
CA ALA A 82 2.77 6.96 7.09
C ALA A 82 1.92 6.83 5.82
N VAL A 83 0.74 6.20 5.94
CA VAL A 83 -0.21 6.02 4.84
C VAL A 83 -0.79 7.35 4.39
N GLU A 84 -1.12 8.25 5.31
CA GLU A 84 -1.59 9.60 4.98
C GLU A 84 -0.50 10.38 4.22
N ALA A 85 0.74 10.36 4.70
CA ALA A 85 1.86 11.01 4.01
C ALA A 85 2.14 10.41 2.63
N ALA A 86 1.94 9.10 2.44
CA ALA A 86 2.03 8.46 1.12
C ALA A 86 0.86 8.84 0.20
N CYS A 87 -0.36 8.98 0.74
CA CYS A 87 -1.51 9.49 0.00
C CYS A 87 -1.28 10.94 -0.46
N GLN A 88 -0.71 11.77 0.40
CA GLN A 88 -0.39 13.17 0.07
C GLN A 88 0.65 13.24 -1.06
N GLU A 89 1.73 12.47 -0.97
CA GLU A 89 2.75 12.40 -2.03
C GLU A 89 2.16 11.93 -3.37
N ALA A 90 1.26 10.94 -3.36
CA ALA A 90 0.58 10.47 -4.57
C ALA A 90 -0.34 11.55 -5.18
N LEU A 91 -1.05 12.31 -4.33
CA LEU A 91 -1.89 13.43 -4.78
C LEU A 91 -1.06 14.54 -5.43
N ASP A 92 0.11 14.85 -4.89
CA ASP A 92 1.03 15.86 -5.43
C ASP A 92 1.58 15.44 -6.80
N GLN A 93 1.77 14.13 -7.01
CA GLN A 93 2.12 13.54 -8.31
C GLN A 93 0.92 13.41 -9.27
N ASN A 94 -0.29 13.81 -8.84
CA ASN A 94 -1.55 13.62 -9.57
C ASN A 94 -1.87 12.16 -9.96
N VAL A 95 -1.35 11.18 -9.21
CA VAL A 95 -1.63 9.76 -9.44
C VAL A 95 -2.47 9.21 -8.30
N CYS A 96 -3.53 8.46 -8.61
CA CYS A 96 -4.42 7.89 -7.62
C CYS A 96 -4.68 6.42 -7.92
N SER A 97 -3.75 5.58 -7.47
CA SER A 97 -3.95 4.13 -7.43
C SER A 97 -3.38 3.55 -6.15
N SER A 98 -3.96 2.43 -5.72
CA SER A 98 -3.43 1.66 -4.58
C SER A 98 -1.97 1.24 -4.81
N ALA A 99 -1.61 0.81 -6.02
CA ALA A 99 -0.27 0.36 -6.36
C ALA A 99 0.79 1.45 -6.14
N VAL A 100 0.49 2.71 -6.50
CA VAL A 100 1.42 3.83 -6.30
C VAL A 100 1.62 4.12 -4.82
N ILE A 101 0.54 4.17 -4.05
CA ILE A 101 0.61 4.44 -2.59
C ILE A 101 1.38 3.32 -1.89
N ILE A 102 1.08 2.06 -2.21
CA ILE A 102 1.79 0.89 -1.67
C ILE A 102 3.28 0.93 -2.06
N ASN A 103 3.61 1.37 -3.28
CA ASN A 103 4.99 1.49 -3.71
C ASN A 103 5.73 2.62 -2.96
N ILE A 104 5.10 3.77 -2.73
CA ILE A 104 5.66 4.84 -1.90
C ILE A 104 5.97 4.31 -0.50
N LEU A 105 5.05 3.57 0.12
CA LEU A 105 5.25 2.95 1.43
C LEU A 105 6.37 1.90 1.40
N ALA A 106 6.46 1.08 0.36
CA ALA A 106 7.53 0.11 0.20
C ALA A 106 8.90 0.81 0.15
N ARG A 107 9.07 1.85 -0.67
CA ARG A 107 10.32 2.61 -0.78
C ARG A 107 10.74 3.26 0.55
N ARG A 108 9.79 3.64 1.41
CA ARG A 108 10.09 4.20 2.74
C ARG A 108 10.58 3.14 3.74
N ARG A 109 10.19 1.88 3.54
CA ARG A 109 10.67 0.74 4.34
C ARG A 109 12.00 0.20 3.85
N ASP A 110 12.33 0.44 2.59
CA ASP A 110 13.58 -0.06 2.02
C ASP A 110 14.77 0.49 2.83
N PRO A 111 15.71 -0.38 3.24
CA PRO A 111 16.91 0.06 3.92
C PRO A 111 17.71 0.97 3.00
N ALA A 112 18.53 1.84 3.60
CA ALA A 112 19.45 2.67 2.84
C ALA A 112 20.27 1.79 1.87
N PRO A 113 20.53 2.26 0.63
CA PRO A 113 21.33 1.52 -0.32
C PRO A 113 22.63 1.06 0.33
N ALA A 114 23.01 -0.20 0.07
CA ALA A 114 24.29 -0.71 0.55
C ALA A 114 25.41 0.22 0.07
N VAL A 115 26.37 0.49 0.95
CA VAL A 115 27.53 1.32 0.63
C VAL A 115 28.18 0.77 -0.63
N THR A 116 28.33 1.63 -1.64
CA THR A 116 29.00 1.27 -2.88
C THR A 116 30.46 0.98 -2.58
N ILE A 117 30.84 -0.30 -2.59
CA ILE A 117 32.23 -0.71 -2.48
C ILE A 117 32.86 -0.47 -3.84
N LEU A 118 33.97 0.27 -3.88
CA LEU A 118 34.77 0.41 -5.10
C LEU A 118 35.22 -0.99 -5.54
N THR A 119 34.88 -1.38 -6.76
CA THR A 119 35.29 -2.67 -7.32
C THR A 119 36.83 -2.76 -7.27
N PRO A 120 37.41 -3.73 -6.54
CA PRO A 120 38.86 -3.89 -6.49
C PRO A 120 39.42 -4.14 -7.89
N ASP A 121 40.62 -3.60 -8.17
CA ASP A 121 41.29 -3.80 -9.47
C ASP A 121 41.48 -5.29 -9.83
N ALA A 122 41.59 -6.16 -8.83
CA ALA A 122 41.68 -7.61 -9.02
C ALA A 122 40.41 -8.23 -9.66
N LEU A 123 39.26 -7.56 -9.60
CA LEU A 123 38.00 -8.01 -10.20
C LEU A 123 37.75 -7.38 -11.58
N ARG A 124 38.74 -6.69 -12.16
CA ARG A 124 38.65 -6.14 -13.51
C ARG A 124 38.59 -7.27 -14.53
N LEU A 125 37.48 -7.34 -15.27
CA LEU A 125 37.28 -8.36 -16.29
C LEU A 125 38.35 -8.23 -17.37
N GLN A 126 39.06 -9.33 -17.66
CA GLN A 126 40.01 -9.38 -18.78
C GLN A 126 39.27 -9.40 -20.14
N HIS A 127 38.05 -9.93 -20.13
CA HIS A 127 37.18 -10.00 -21.29
C HIS A 127 35.82 -9.43 -20.91
N GLU A 128 35.53 -8.22 -21.38
CA GLU A 128 34.22 -7.63 -21.19
C GLU A 128 33.18 -8.37 -22.04
N PRO A 129 31.98 -8.64 -21.48
CA PRO A 129 30.90 -9.22 -22.24
C PRO A 129 30.46 -8.23 -23.33
N LEU A 130 30.70 -8.61 -24.59
CA LEU A 130 30.11 -7.92 -25.72
C LEU A 130 28.63 -8.35 -25.83
N ALA A 131 27.73 -7.38 -25.70
CA ALA A 131 26.30 -7.58 -25.98
C ALA A 131 26.08 -7.66 -27.49
N ASP A 132 26.42 -8.80 -28.09
CA ASP A 132 26.24 -9.08 -29.51
C ASP A 132 25.02 -9.99 -29.76
N CYS A 133 23.89 -9.36 -30.09
CA CYS A 133 22.66 -10.07 -30.46
C CYS A 133 22.77 -10.83 -31.79
N ALA A 134 23.68 -10.45 -32.69
CA ALA A 134 23.83 -11.10 -34.01
C ALA A 134 24.40 -12.52 -33.90
N ARG A 135 25.07 -12.82 -32.78
CA ARG A 135 25.55 -14.17 -32.45
C ARG A 135 24.40 -15.19 -32.29
N TYR A 136 23.20 -14.74 -31.94
CA TYR A 136 22.01 -15.61 -31.93
C TYR A 136 21.47 -15.85 -33.34
N ASP A 137 21.47 -14.82 -34.19
CA ASP A 137 20.98 -14.91 -35.57
C ASP A 137 21.82 -15.87 -36.42
N SER A 138 23.14 -15.95 -36.19
CA SER A 138 24.02 -16.88 -36.89
C SER A 138 23.75 -18.34 -36.51
N LEU A 139 23.45 -18.62 -35.23
CA LEU A 139 23.04 -19.95 -34.76
C LEU A 139 21.65 -20.35 -35.29
N ARG A 140 20.72 -19.40 -35.39
CA ARG A 140 19.38 -19.65 -35.94
C ARG A 140 19.38 -20.00 -37.43
N ARG A 141 20.32 -19.46 -38.21
CA ARG A 141 20.44 -19.72 -39.66
C ARG A 141 21.14 -21.04 -39.99
N ALA A 142 21.80 -21.67 -39.01
CA ALA A 142 22.53 -22.92 -39.17
C ALA A 142 21.68 -24.18 -38.87
N SER A 143 20.39 -24.02 -38.56
CA SER A 143 19.38 -25.10 -38.45
C SER A 143 18.46 -25.14 -39.66
#